data_AF-A0A562VMA5-F1
#
_entry.id   AF-A0A562VMA5-F1
#
_cell.length_a   1.000
_cell.length_b   1.000
_cell.length_c   1.000
_cell.angle_alpha   90.00
_cell.angle_beta   90.00
_cell.angle_gamma   90.00
#
_symmetry.space_group_name_H-M   'P 1'
#
loop_
_entity.id
_entity.type
_entity.pdbx_description
1 polymer ?
#
loop_
_entity_poly.entity_id
_entity_poly.type
_entity_poly.pdbx_seq_one_letter_code
_entity_poly.pdbx_strand_id
1 'polypeptide(L)'
;MVQIIDTKVNLEFPLGHHLHCMIAQLPNRLRRGESCYVITDPDEKWGQVKALLDLVAAGEGNLKKLHFLMLPECSIPYARFDEMLAAIDQGFRPNSVTMFGIEHVPLKTYRELLERFGEDNAEAIELVNRDLDSGDILEMPVNWCCIAVKEASGRLRVFLEAKSHPFHGEEFLDKYHDLYRGRHFYLFRSRPSCFNFMAIICLDYLYRDLYASNIKQIIDHANQHYFTTRQGLDALFVLQCNPKPEHHSYRDVISGFYGEYLEDFPGVREAVTIFGNSSDETFVEGFSDGKPAHGYSYVVINRHHKLGKVQQREFVTDDFGGAPVCRLRFGPETRLYYFNLPLHHELDPRTSRVPLKVHSVMHWTEDGRWEKLAEL
;
A
#
# COMPACT_ATOMS: atom_id res chain seq x y z
N MET A 1 0.52 -7.79 19.84
CA MET A 1 0.71 -8.50 18.57
C MET A 1 -0.48 -8.17 17.69
N VAL A 2 -0.27 -7.88 16.40
CA VAL A 2 -1.36 -7.46 15.52
C VAL A 2 -2.26 -8.66 15.18
N GLN A 3 -3.54 -8.43 15.00
CA GLN A 3 -4.50 -9.44 14.60
C GLN A 3 -4.76 -9.33 13.10
N ILE A 4 -4.70 -10.44 12.37
CA ILE A 4 -5.10 -10.46 10.95
C ILE A 4 -6.60 -10.76 10.88
N ILE A 5 -7.36 -9.84 10.27
CA ILE A 5 -8.81 -9.94 10.10
C ILE A 5 -9.10 -10.48 8.69
N ASP A 6 -9.65 -11.69 8.60
CA ASP A 6 -10.06 -12.32 7.34
C ASP A 6 -11.34 -11.66 6.79
N THR A 7 -11.21 -10.84 5.76
CA THR A 7 -12.31 -10.10 5.17
C THR A 7 -12.65 -10.61 3.78
N LYS A 8 -13.89 -11.04 3.56
CA LYS A 8 -14.35 -11.44 2.22
C LYS A 8 -14.83 -10.22 1.44
N VAL A 9 -14.42 -10.08 0.18
CA VAL A 9 -14.87 -9.03 -0.73
C VAL A 9 -15.31 -9.63 -2.06
N ASN A 10 -16.34 -9.04 -2.69
CA ASN A 10 -16.89 -9.52 -3.95
C ASN A 10 -16.16 -8.87 -5.15
N LEU A 11 -15.07 -9.51 -5.59
CA LEU A 11 -14.23 -9.08 -6.72
C LEU A 11 -14.19 -10.21 -7.76
N GLU A 12 -14.69 -9.91 -8.95
CA GLU A 12 -14.76 -10.79 -10.13
C GLU A 12 -13.59 -10.52 -11.07
N PHE A 13 -12.37 -10.64 -10.57
CA PHE A 13 -11.17 -10.51 -11.40
C PHE A 13 -11.12 -11.58 -12.50
N PRO A 14 -10.68 -11.22 -13.71
CA PRO A 14 -10.68 -12.13 -14.86
C PRO A 14 -9.69 -13.29 -14.65
N LEU A 15 -10.19 -14.52 -14.78
CA LEU A 15 -9.36 -15.72 -14.68
C LEU A 15 -8.36 -15.79 -15.84
N GLY A 16 -7.10 -16.12 -15.54
CA GLY A 16 -6.05 -16.31 -16.55
C GLY A 16 -5.56 -15.03 -17.23
N HIS A 17 -6.03 -13.86 -16.80
CA HIS A 17 -5.55 -12.56 -17.26
C HIS A 17 -4.79 -11.85 -16.15
N HIS A 18 -3.75 -11.10 -16.52
CA HIS A 18 -3.02 -10.29 -15.56
C HIS A 18 -3.94 -9.19 -15.00
N LEU A 19 -3.76 -8.90 -13.72
CA LEU A 19 -4.38 -7.73 -13.09
C LEU A 19 -3.53 -6.50 -13.42
N HIS A 20 -4.04 -5.32 -13.11
CA HIS A 20 -3.32 -4.08 -13.39
C HIS A 20 -3.29 -3.19 -12.16
N CYS A 21 -2.13 -2.63 -11.90
CA CYS A 21 -1.86 -1.76 -10.77
C CYS A 21 -1.33 -0.42 -11.28
N MET A 22 -1.71 0.65 -10.58
CA MET A 22 -1.11 1.97 -10.70
C MET A 22 -0.57 2.40 -9.35
N ILE A 23 0.72 2.68 -9.28
CA ILE A 23 1.33 3.38 -8.14
C ILE A 23 1.37 4.86 -8.48
N ALA A 24 0.77 5.68 -7.63
CA ALA A 24 0.88 7.13 -7.69
C ALA A 24 2.00 7.60 -6.76
N GLN A 25 3.23 7.71 -7.28
CA GLN A 25 4.37 8.22 -6.52
C GLN A 25 4.27 9.75 -6.46
N LEU A 26 3.49 10.23 -5.50
CA LEU A 26 3.20 11.66 -5.31
C LEU A 26 4.07 12.26 -4.19
N PRO A 27 4.40 13.56 -4.25
CA PRO A 27 5.15 14.21 -3.19
C PRO A 27 4.26 14.50 -1.98
N ASN A 28 4.80 14.36 -0.78
CA ASN A 28 4.15 14.89 0.42
C ASN A 28 4.88 16.14 0.91
N ARG A 29 4.14 17.18 1.31
CA ARG A 29 4.71 18.33 2.02
C ARG A 29 4.07 18.37 3.39
N LEU A 30 4.80 17.87 4.38
CA LEU A 30 4.30 17.68 5.73
C LEU A 30 4.99 18.69 6.65
N ARG A 31 4.19 19.46 7.36
CA ARG A 31 4.65 20.32 8.45
C ARG A 31 4.24 19.74 9.79
N ARG A 32 4.97 20.13 10.83
CA ARG A 32 4.64 19.79 12.19
C ARG A 32 3.46 20.66 12.65
N GLY A 33 2.36 20.01 13.01
CA GLY A 33 1.26 20.60 13.78
C GLY A 33 1.51 20.50 15.29
N GLU A 34 0.52 20.86 16.09
CA GLU A 34 0.63 20.84 17.56
C GLU A 34 0.89 19.42 18.10
N SER A 35 0.21 18.41 17.54
CA SER A 35 0.31 17.02 17.99
C SER A 35 0.69 16.03 16.88
N CYS A 36 0.68 16.42 15.62
CA CYS A 36 0.86 15.51 14.48
C CYS A 36 1.40 16.20 13.22
N TYR A 37 1.74 15.41 12.21
CA TYR A 37 2.08 15.92 10.89
C TYR A 37 0.81 16.21 10.08
N VAL A 38 0.79 17.37 9.42
CA VAL A 38 -0.31 17.81 8.56
C VAL A 38 0.22 18.26 7.21
N ILE A 39 -0.61 18.15 6.19
CA ILE A 39 -0.23 18.61 4.84
C ILE A 39 -0.18 20.15 4.83
N THR A 40 0.90 20.73 4.27
CA THR A 40 1.09 22.20 4.23
C THR A 40 0.08 22.89 3.33
N ASP A 41 -0.13 22.34 2.13
CA ASP A 41 -0.91 22.94 1.05
C ASP A 41 -2.02 21.97 0.61
N PRO A 42 -3.07 21.78 1.44
CA PRO A 42 -4.06 20.72 1.22
C PRO A 42 -4.85 20.88 -0.09
N ASP A 43 -5.10 22.12 -0.53
CA ASP A 43 -5.84 22.38 -1.77
C ASP A 43 -5.01 22.09 -3.02
N GLU A 44 -3.72 22.46 -3.02
CA GLU A 44 -2.79 22.13 -4.10
C GLU A 44 -2.61 20.61 -4.21
N LYS A 45 -2.37 19.95 -3.07
CA LYS A 45 -2.28 18.49 -2.99
C LYS A 45 -3.55 17.82 -3.50
N TRP A 46 -4.72 18.34 -3.10
CA TRP A 46 -6.00 17.82 -3.56
C TRP A 46 -6.21 18.02 -5.05
N GLY A 47 -5.79 19.16 -5.63
CA GLY A 47 -5.84 19.37 -7.07
C GLY A 47 -5.10 18.30 -7.86
N GLN A 48 -3.88 17.94 -7.40
CA GLN A 48 -3.09 16.87 -8.02
C GLN A 48 -3.74 15.49 -7.89
N VAL A 49 -4.27 15.17 -6.71
CA VAL A 49 -4.99 13.91 -6.46
C VAL A 49 -6.27 13.84 -7.29
N LYS A 50 -7.07 14.89 -7.32
CA LYS A 50 -8.31 14.96 -8.09
C LYS A 50 -8.04 14.75 -9.58
N ALA A 51 -6.98 15.34 -10.13
CA ALA A 51 -6.59 15.10 -11.52
C ALA A 51 -6.23 13.63 -11.80
N LEU A 52 -5.62 12.93 -10.82
CA LEU A 52 -5.39 11.48 -10.90
C LEU A 52 -6.71 10.70 -10.86
N LEU A 53 -7.64 11.06 -9.98
CA LEU A 53 -8.95 10.40 -9.90
C LEU A 53 -9.76 10.60 -11.18
N ASP A 54 -9.75 11.81 -11.75
CA ASP A 54 -10.41 12.14 -13.01
C ASP A 54 -9.82 11.32 -14.17
N LEU A 55 -8.49 11.15 -14.21
CA LEU A 55 -7.80 10.29 -15.18
C LEU A 55 -8.24 8.82 -15.07
N VAL A 56 -8.32 8.28 -13.85
CA VAL A 56 -8.71 6.90 -13.60
C VAL A 56 -10.19 6.67 -13.94
N ALA A 57 -11.06 7.61 -13.54
CA ALA A 57 -12.49 7.57 -13.84
C ALA A 57 -12.76 7.61 -15.35
N ALA A 58 -12.06 8.48 -16.10
CA ALA A 58 -12.15 8.52 -17.56
C ALA A 58 -11.76 7.16 -18.18
N GLY A 59 -10.74 6.50 -17.62
CA GLY A 59 -10.41 5.11 -17.95
C GLY A 59 -9.99 4.90 -19.41
N GLU A 60 -9.39 5.90 -20.04
CA GLU A 60 -9.05 5.84 -21.47
C GLU A 60 -8.04 4.73 -21.79
N GLY A 61 -8.23 4.09 -22.95
CA GLY A 61 -7.34 3.03 -23.43
C GLY A 61 -7.32 1.80 -22.52
N ASN A 62 -6.15 1.49 -21.96
CA ASN A 62 -5.97 0.36 -21.02
C ASN A 62 -6.33 0.70 -19.57
N LEU A 63 -6.46 1.98 -19.20
CA LEU A 63 -6.79 2.37 -17.82
C LEU A 63 -8.16 1.86 -17.38
N LYS A 64 -9.09 1.58 -18.31
CA LYS A 64 -10.34 0.85 -18.02
C LYS A 64 -10.15 -0.53 -17.38
N LYS A 65 -8.95 -1.08 -17.42
CA LYS A 65 -8.57 -2.36 -16.80
C LYS A 65 -7.84 -2.17 -15.48
N LEU A 66 -7.76 -0.96 -14.94
CA LEU A 66 -7.10 -0.72 -13.66
C LEU A 66 -7.87 -1.44 -12.55
N HIS A 67 -7.19 -2.31 -11.82
CA HIS A 67 -7.76 -3.08 -10.71
C HIS A 67 -7.31 -2.52 -9.36
N PHE A 68 -6.05 -2.07 -9.27
CA PHE A 68 -5.48 -1.53 -8.04
C PHE A 68 -4.93 -0.12 -8.30
N LEU A 69 -5.39 0.85 -7.51
CA LEU A 69 -4.78 2.18 -7.41
C LEU A 69 -4.17 2.32 -6.03
N MET A 70 -2.91 2.71 -5.96
CA MET A 70 -2.17 2.85 -4.71
C MET A 70 -1.56 4.25 -4.62
N LEU A 71 -1.92 4.97 -3.55
CA LEU A 71 -1.33 6.25 -3.19
C LEU A 71 -0.47 6.10 -1.93
N PRO A 72 0.53 6.97 -1.72
CA PRO A 72 1.48 6.82 -0.61
C PRO A 72 0.83 7.07 0.76
N GLU A 73 1.56 6.74 1.81
CA GLU A 73 1.26 7.13 3.20
C GLU A 73 1.11 8.66 3.31
N CYS A 74 0.20 9.15 4.16
CA CYS A 74 -0.02 10.58 4.44
C CYS A 74 -0.18 11.47 3.20
N SER A 75 -0.79 10.96 2.13
CA SER A 75 -0.90 11.67 0.85
C SER A 75 -2.24 12.36 0.63
N ILE A 76 -3.26 12.05 1.43
CA ILE A 76 -4.59 12.65 1.30
C ILE A 76 -4.88 13.57 2.49
N PRO A 77 -5.26 14.85 2.27
CA PRO A 77 -5.79 15.69 3.34
C PRO A 77 -7.09 15.09 3.89
N TYR A 78 -7.21 15.00 5.22
CA TYR A 78 -8.36 14.42 5.90
C TYR A 78 -9.64 15.17 5.55
N ALA A 79 -9.57 16.49 5.41
CA ALA A 79 -10.68 17.32 4.98
C ALA A 79 -11.26 16.94 3.61
N ARG A 80 -10.51 16.20 2.78
CA ARG A 80 -10.93 15.73 1.45
C ARG A 80 -11.29 14.24 1.41
N PHE A 81 -11.32 13.57 2.57
CA PHE A 81 -11.62 12.13 2.66
C PHE A 81 -12.96 11.77 2.03
N ASP A 82 -14.02 12.55 2.30
CA ASP A 82 -15.34 12.31 1.71
C ASP A 82 -15.38 12.55 0.20
N GLU A 83 -14.66 13.56 -0.30
CA GLU A 83 -14.53 13.81 -1.73
C GLU A 83 -13.77 12.69 -2.44
N MET A 84 -12.73 12.14 -1.81
CA MET A 84 -12.00 10.96 -2.29
C MET A 84 -12.93 9.75 -2.43
N LEU A 85 -13.72 9.43 -1.40
CA LEU A 85 -14.68 8.33 -1.44
C LEU A 85 -15.77 8.56 -2.49
N ALA A 86 -16.31 9.78 -2.59
CA ALA A 86 -17.33 10.11 -3.58
C ALA A 86 -16.80 9.97 -5.02
N ALA A 87 -15.57 10.40 -5.29
CA ALA A 87 -14.93 10.25 -6.59
C ALA A 87 -14.74 8.77 -6.98
N ILE A 88 -14.34 7.91 -6.04
CA ILE A 88 -14.22 6.46 -6.27
C ILE A 88 -15.61 5.85 -6.50
N ASP A 89 -16.59 6.16 -5.66
CA ASP A 89 -17.94 5.60 -5.73
C ASP A 89 -18.67 5.99 -7.03
N GLN A 90 -18.46 7.21 -7.51
CA GLN A 90 -19.15 7.70 -8.71
C GLN A 90 -18.37 7.42 -9.99
N GLY A 91 -17.04 7.54 -9.97
CA GLY A 91 -16.20 7.53 -11.16
C GLY A 91 -15.54 6.20 -11.50
N PHE A 92 -15.18 5.40 -10.50
CA PHE A 92 -14.34 4.22 -10.75
C PHE A 92 -15.16 3.04 -11.27
N ARG A 93 -14.50 2.12 -11.97
CA ARG A 93 -15.17 0.89 -12.44
C ARG A 93 -15.34 -0.11 -11.28
N PRO A 94 -16.39 -0.95 -11.31
CA PRO A 94 -16.47 -2.12 -10.45
C PRO A 94 -15.24 -3.02 -10.58
N ASN A 95 -15.01 -3.87 -9.58
CA ASN A 95 -13.82 -4.72 -9.47
C ASN A 95 -12.52 -3.90 -9.36
N SER A 96 -12.55 -2.84 -8.55
CA SER A 96 -11.39 -1.99 -8.28
C SER A 96 -11.14 -1.83 -6.80
N VAL A 97 -9.87 -1.64 -6.44
CA VAL A 97 -9.39 -1.41 -5.08
C VAL A 97 -8.51 -0.17 -5.10
N THR A 98 -8.83 0.79 -4.24
CA THR A 98 -8.04 2.01 -4.07
C THR A 98 -7.50 2.08 -2.65
N MET A 99 -6.19 2.16 -2.50
CA MET A 99 -5.49 2.21 -1.21
C MET A 99 -4.77 3.54 -1.09
N PHE A 100 -4.99 4.27 -0.01
CA PHE A 100 -4.40 5.59 0.17
C PHE A 100 -4.18 5.91 1.65
N GLY A 101 -3.02 6.50 1.97
CA GLY A 101 -2.74 7.03 3.30
C GLY A 101 -3.32 8.44 3.46
N ILE A 102 -3.90 8.70 4.63
CA ILE A 102 -4.50 9.99 4.98
C ILE A 102 -3.59 10.68 5.98
N GLU A 103 -3.58 12.01 6.00
CA GLU A 103 -2.92 12.76 7.07
C GLU A 103 -3.45 12.35 8.46
N HIS A 104 -2.65 12.63 9.49
CA HIS A 104 -2.95 12.14 10.83
C HIS A 104 -4.22 12.78 11.40
N VAL A 105 -4.98 11.99 12.16
CA VAL A 105 -6.14 12.46 12.93
C VAL A 105 -6.05 11.96 14.37
N PRO A 106 -6.70 12.61 15.34
CA PRO A 106 -6.82 12.07 16.70
C PRO A 106 -7.55 10.72 16.72
N LEU A 107 -7.22 9.85 17.69
CA LEU A 107 -7.83 8.52 17.83
C LEU A 107 -9.36 8.56 17.96
N LYS A 108 -9.92 9.57 18.64
CA LYS A 108 -11.37 9.79 18.69
C LYS A 108 -11.99 9.91 17.29
N THR A 109 -11.36 10.67 16.40
CA THR A 109 -11.84 10.89 15.03
C THR A 109 -11.69 9.63 14.19
N TYR A 110 -10.56 8.92 14.32
CA TYR A 110 -10.38 7.62 13.68
C TYR A 110 -11.45 6.61 14.14
N ARG A 111 -11.79 6.60 15.43
CA ARG A 111 -12.82 5.72 15.98
C ARG A 111 -14.22 6.05 15.47
N GLU A 112 -14.57 7.33 15.37
CA GLU A 112 -15.82 7.80 14.76
C GLU A 112 -15.93 7.37 13.29
N LEU A 113 -14.82 7.42 12.54
CA LEU A 113 -14.77 6.95 11.15
C LEU A 113 -14.97 5.44 11.05
N LEU A 114 -14.33 4.64 11.92
CA LEU A 114 -14.58 3.20 11.99
C LEU A 114 -16.07 2.92 12.21
N GLU A 115 -16.70 3.66 13.11
CA GLU A 115 -18.14 3.58 13.43
C GLU A 115 -19.02 3.93 12.24
N ARG A 116 -18.67 5.01 11.52
CA ARG A 116 -19.36 5.43 10.30
C ARG A 116 -19.38 4.33 9.24
N PHE A 117 -18.32 3.53 9.15
CA PHE A 117 -18.21 2.37 8.25
C PHE A 117 -18.28 1.05 9.01
N GLY A 118 -19.09 0.98 10.07
CA GLY A 118 -19.11 -0.14 11.01
C GLY A 118 -19.42 -1.51 10.40
N GLU A 119 -20.18 -1.57 9.30
CA GLU A 119 -20.44 -2.83 8.57
C GLU A 119 -19.15 -3.48 8.06
N ASP A 120 -18.17 -2.68 7.65
CA ASP A 120 -16.90 -3.15 7.09
C ASP A 120 -15.79 -3.24 8.15
N ASN A 121 -15.97 -2.59 9.32
CA ASN A 121 -14.92 -2.39 10.33
C ASN A 121 -15.28 -2.93 11.72
N ALA A 122 -16.32 -3.75 11.86
CA ALA A 122 -16.80 -4.24 13.16
C ALA A 122 -15.70 -4.86 14.03
N GLU A 123 -14.85 -5.74 13.48
CA GLU A 123 -13.76 -6.36 14.24
C GLU A 123 -12.66 -5.36 14.63
N ALA A 124 -12.36 -4.38 13.76
CA ALA A 124 -11.41 -3.31 14.05
C ALA A 124 -11.93 -2.38 15.17
N ILE A 125 -13.24 -2.09 15.19
CA ILE A 125 -13.90 -1.34 16.26
C ILE A 125 -13.67 -2.01 17.61
N GLU A 126 -13.88 -3.33 17.72
CA GLU A 126 -13.68 -4.06 18.97
C GLU A 126 -12.24 -4.00 19.48
N LEU A 127 -11.26 -4.04 18.56
CA LEU A 127 -9.85 -3.92 18.92
C LEU A 127 -9.51 -2.52 19.44
N VAL A 128 -10.03 -1.47 18.80
CA VAL A 128 -9.83 -0.09 19.28
C VAL A 128 -10.53 0.16 20.61
N ASN A 129 -11.76 -0.33 20.79
CA ASN A 129 -12.49 -0.21 22.05
C ASN A 129 -11.71 -0.83 23.22
N ARG A 130 -11.08 -2.00 23.02
CA ARG A 130 -10.23 -2.64 24.04
C ARG A 130 -9.04 -1.77 24.44
N ASP A 131 -8.42 -1.06 23.49
CA ASP A 131 -7.32 -0.15 23.81
C ASP A 131 -7.84 1.10 24.55
N LEU A 132 -9.00 1.65 24.16
CA LEU A 132 -9.63 2.79 24.84
C LEU A 132 -9.99 2.47 26.30
N ASP A 133 -10.41 1.24 26.57
CA ASP A 133 -10.68 0.77 27.94
C ASP A 133 -9.41 0.70 28.81
N SER A 134 -8.22 0.73 28.20
CA SER A 134 -6.92 0.60 28.90
C SER A 134 -6.29 1.93 29.33
N GLY A 135 -6.80 3.08 28.87
CA GLY A 135 -6.30 4.38 29.27
C GLY A 135 -6.84 5.57 28.47
N ASP A 136 -6.47 6.78 28.89
CA ASP A 136 -6.85 8.02 28.20
C ASP A 136 -5.91 8.28 27.00
N ILE A 137 -6.28 7.73 25.84
CA ILE A 137 -5.50 7.77 24.59
C ILE A 137 -6.26 8.43 23.43
N LEU A 138 -7.42 9.04 23.69
CA LEU A 138 -8.32 9.54 22.64
C LEU A 138 -7.72 10.65 21.77
N GLU A 139 -6.77 11.41 22.32
CA GLU A 139 -6.07 12.48 21.60
C GLU A 139 -4.77 12.01 20.93
N MET A 140 -4.39 10.73 21.09
CA MET A 140 -3.21 10.20 20.40
C MET A 140 -3.42 10.30 18.88
N PRO A 141 -2.47 10.86 18.13
CA PRO A 141 -2.61 10.92 16.69
C PRO A 141 -2.45 9.54 16.07
N VAL A 142 -3.19 9.31 14.99
CA VAL A 142 -3.24 8.05 14.26
C VAL A 142 -2.66 8.29 12.87
N ASN A 143 -1.65 7.51 12.49
CA ASN A 143 -1.25 7.34 11.10
C ASN A 143 -2.06 6.18 10.53
N TRP A 144 -2.79 6.41 9.44
CA TRP A 144 -3.80 5.47 8.95
C TRP A 144 -3.96 5.52 7.43
N CYS A 145 -4.54 4.45 6.90
CA CYS A 145 -4.92 4.36 5.51
C CYS A 145 -6.37 3.90 5.35
N CYS A 146 -6.90 4.13 4.16
CA CYS A 146 -8.19 3.62 3.72
C CYS A 146 -7.97 2.66 2.55
N ILE A 147 -8.65 1.52 2.62
CA ILE A 147 -8.77 0.55 1.54
C ILE A 147 -10.23 0.60 1.08
N ALA A 148 -10.46 1.25 -0.05
CA ALA A 148 -11.77 1.38 -0.67
C ALA A 148 -11.93 0.32 -1.76
N VAL A 149 -12.86 -0.62 -1.56
CA VAL A 149 -13.11 -1.75 -2.46
C VAL A 149 -14.44 -1.54 -3.18
N LYS A 150 -14.39 -1.30 -4.49
CA LYS A 150 -15.58 -1.23 -5.34
C LYS A 150 -15.87 -2.62 -5.90
N GLU A 151 -16.81 -3.30 -5.27
CA GLU A 151 -17.18 -4.68 -5.59
C GLU A 151 -17.79 -4.81 -6.99
N ALA A 152 -17.91 -6.04 -7.50
CA ALA A 152 -18.52 -6.34 -8.80
C ALA A 152 -19.95 -5.78 -8.94
N SER A 153 -20.69 -5.70 -7.82
CA SER A 153 -22.03 -5.12 -7.74
C SER A 153 -22.06 -3.59 -7.91
N GLY A 154 -20.91 -2.94 -7.87
CA GLY A 154 -20.76 -1.49 -7.81
C GLY A 154 -20.77 -0.93 -6.38
N ARG A 155 -21.10 -1.73 -5.35
CA ARG A 155 -21.04 -1.31 -3.94
C ARG A 155 -19.61 -0.92 -3.57
N LEU A 156 -19.44 0.28 -3.02
CA LEU A 156 -18.20 0.67 -2.36
C LEU A 156 -18.19 0.19 -0.91
N ARG A 157 -17.12 -0.49 -0.51
CA ARG A 157 -16.83 -0.91 0.86
C ARG A 157 -15.56 -0.22 1.34
N VAL A 158 -15.53 0.18 2.60
CA VAL A 158 -14.49 1.07 3.15
C VAL A 158 -13.89 0.45 4.38
N PHE A 159 -12.60 0.12 4.32
CA PHE A 159 -11.84 -0.48 5.43
C PHE A 159 -10.76 0.48 5.88
N LEU A 160 -10.62 0.65 7.19
CA LEU A 160 -9.68 1.58 7.79
C LEU A 160 -8.65 0.84 8.62
N GLU A 161 -7.38 1.19 8.40
CA GLU A 161 -6.26 0.55 9.07
C GLU A 161 -5.31 1.60 9.64
N ALA A 162 -5.03 1.50 10.93
CA ALA A 162 -4.03 2.31 11.60
C ALA A 162 -2.68 1.61 11.52
N LYS A 163 -1.61 2.37 11.28
CA LYS A 163 -0.23 1.91 11.28
C LYS A 163 0.08 1.25 12.62
N SER A 164 0.54 0.01 12.57
CA SER A 164 0.79 -0.75 13.80
C SER A 164 2.04 -0.28 14.54
N HIS A 165 3.07 0.12 13.79
CA HIS A 165 4.35 0.57 14.33
C HIS A 165 4.79 1.89 13.69
N PRO A 166 4.45 3.01 14.34
CA PRO A 166 4.99 4.33 14.04
C PRO A 166 6.52 4.34 13.96
N PHE A 167 7.07 5.18 13.09
CA PHE A 167 8.53 5.36 13.00
C PHE A 167 9.05 6.19 14.17
N HIS A 168 10.25 5.89 14.66
CA HIS A 168 10.88 6.69 15.72
C HIS A 168 11.09 8.17 15.34
N GLY A 169 11.17 8.52 14.05
CA GLY A 169 11.17 9.93 13.65
C GLY A 169 9.79 10.61 13.70
N GLU A 170 8.71 9.81 13.74
CA GLU A 170 7.34 10.26 13.97
C GLU A 170 7.04 10.37 15.49
N GLU A 171 7.89 9.81 16.36
CA GLU A 171 7.76 9.78 17.82
C GLU A 171 8.85 10.68 18.48
N PHE A 172 8.50 11.48 19.49
CA PHE A 172 9.43 12.49 20.06
C PHE A 172 10.08 12.03 21.38
N LEU A 173 11.42 12.17 21.52
CA LEU A 173 12.19 11.81 22.72
C LEU A 173 11.83 12.63 23.98
N ASP A 174 11.36 13.87 23.79
CA ASP A 174 10.91 14.74 24.88
C ASP A 174 9.37 14.76 24.89
N LYS A 175 8.78 13.86 25.68
CA LYS A 175 7.43 13.95 26.28
C LYS A 175 6.20 13.84 25.35
N TYR A 176 5.39 12.79 25.58
CA TYR A 176 3.93 12.70 25.37
C TYR A 176 3.34 12.68 23.96
N HIS A 177 4.12 12.40 22.90
CA HIS A 177 3.60 12.37 21.52
C HIS A 177 3.85 11.03 20.85
N ASP A 178 3.41 9.94 21.49
CA ASP A 178 3.35 8.64 20.86
C ASP A 178 2.18 8.62 19.87
N LEU A 179 2.39 8.04 18.70
CA LEU A 179 1.31 7.74 17.77
C LEU A 179 0.55 6.49 18.25
N TYR A 180 -0.75 6.45 18.00
CA TYR A 180 -1.56 5.27 18.27
C TYR A 180 -1.03 4.08 17.44
N ARG A 181 -0.91 2.93 18.09
CA ARG A 181 -0.41 1.70 17.49
C ARG A 181 -1.57 0.83 17.08
N GLY A 182 -1.82 0.75 15.77
CA GLY A 182 -2.84 -0.11 15.20
C GLY A 182 -2.72 -1.57 15.65
N ARG A 183 -3.86 -2.23 15.78
CA ARG A 183 -3.97 -3.59 16.32
C ARG A 183 -4.30 -4.65 15.31
N HIS A 184 -4.55 -4.28 14.05
CA HIS A 184 -4.97 -5.20 13.03
C HIS A 184 -4.37 -4.93 11.66
N PHE A 185 -4.36 -5.98 10.85
CA PHE A 185 -4.25 -5.89 9.40
C PHE A 185 -5.40 -6.64 8.74
N TYR A 186 -5.83 -6.21 7.58
CA TYR A 186 -6.83 -6.96 6.80
C TYR A 186 -6.19 -7.95 5.83
N LEU A 187 -6.66 -9.20 5.84
CA LEU A 187 -6.50 -10.14 4.74
C LEU A 187 -7.78 -10.14 3.90
N PHE A 188 -7.74 -9.45 2.76
CA PHE A 188 -8.85 -9.42 1.83
C PHE A 188 -8.86 -10.67 0.97
N ARG A 189 -9.97 -11.39 1.02
CA ARG A 189 -10.22 -12.61 0.27
C ARG A 189 -11.25 -12.34 -0.81
N SER A 190 -10.77 -12.20 -2.04
CA SER A 190 -11.67 -12.01 -3.18
C SER A 190 -12.53 -13.25 -3.38
N ARG A 191 -13.79 -13.01 -3.74
CA ARG A 191 -14.73 -14.02 -4.24
C ARG A 191 -15.53 -13.41 -5.39
N PRO A 192 -15.90 -14.18 -6.42
CA PRO A 192 -15.56 -15.59 -6.63
C PRO A 192 -14.10 -15.81 -7.05
N SER A 193 -13.35 -14.76 -7.42
CA SER A 193 -11.96 -14.90 -7.85
C SER A 193 -11.03 -15.20 -6.68
N CYS A 194 -10.18 -16.22 -6.80
CA CYS A 194 -9.23 -16.62 -5.76
C CYS A 194 -7.99 -15.70 -5.77
N PHE A 195 -8.16 -14.45 -5.34
CA PHE A 195 -7.07 -13.47 -5.23
C PHE A 195 -7.10 -12.83 -3.83
N ASN A 196 -6.11 -13.15 -3.01
CA ASN A 196 -5.97 -12.67 -1.65
C ASN A 196 -4.94 -11.55 -1.59
N PHE A 197 -5.26 -10.45 -0.92
CA PHE A 197 -4.33 -9.34 -0.79
C PHE A 197 -4.40 -8.67 0.58
N MET A 198 -3.33 -7.96 0.92
CA MET A 198 -3.21 -7.14 2.13
C MET A 198 -2.64 -5.78 1.75
N ALA A 199 -3.00 -4.74 2.51
CA ALA A 199 -2.32 -3.45 2.50
C ALA A 199 -1.78 -3.20 3.90
N ILE A 200 -0.59 -2.59 4.01
CA ILE A 200 0.04 -2.17 5.27
C ILE A 200 0.82 -0.86 5.07
N ILE A 201 1.24 -0.22 6.16
CA ILE A 201 1.84 1.12 6.11
C ILE A 201 3.33 1.07 6.47
N CYS A 202 4.19 1.37 5.49
CA CYS A 202 5.59 1.73 5.65
C CYS A 202 6.43 0.78 6.51
N LEU A 203 6.65 1.11 7.79
CA LEU A 203 7.44 0.32 8.73
C LEU A 203 6.70 -0.88 9.30
N ASP A 204 5.39 -0.99 9.10
CA ASP A 204 4.66 -2.22 9.39
C ASP A 204 5.28 -3.42 8.67
N TYR A 205 5.87 -3.18 7.48
CA TYR A 205 6.61 -4.19 6.74
C TYR A 205 7.95 -4.56 7.39
N LEU A 206 8.62 -3.66 8.11
CA LEU A 206 9.92 -3.96 8.71
C LEU A 206 9.87 -4.37 10.17
N TYR A 207 8.75 -4.10 10.84
CA TYR A 207 8.70 -4.18 12.27
C TYR A 207 8.99 -5.59 12.80
N ARG A 208 9.96 -5.64 13.72
CA ARG A 208 10.31 -6.81 14.52
C ARG A 208 10.90 -6.36 15.85
N ASP A 209 10.54 -7.05 16.91
CA ASP A 209 11.23 -7.02 18.20
C ASP A 209 11.87 -8.40 18.50
N LEU A 210 12.30 -8.64 19.73
CA LEU A 210 12.92 -9.90 20.14
C LEU A 210 11.97 -11.11 20.08
N TYR A 211 10.65 -10.88 20.07
CA TYR A 211 9.62 -11.90 20.28
C TYR A 211 8.57 -11.95 19.16
N ALA A 212 8.42 -10.88 18.38
CA ALA A 212 7.37 -10.71 17.40
C ALA A 212 7.87 -9.97 16.15
N SER A 213 7.28 -10.32 15.00
CA SER A 213 7.42 -9.56 13.76
C SER A 213 6.08 -9.54 13.05
N ASN A 214 5.73 -8.39 12.47
CA ASN A 214 4.53 -8.25 11.66
C ASN A 214 4.59 -9.15 10.42
N ILE A 215 5.74 -9.17 9.75
CA ILE A 215 5.95 -10.04 8.59
C ILE A 215 5.89 -11.51 8.96
N LYS A 216 6.44 -11.91 10.10
CA LYS A 216 6.30 -13.30 10.56
C LYS A 216 4.83 -13.68 10.78
N GLN A 217 4.03 -12.79 11.37
CA GLN A 217 2.59 -13.02 11.55
C GLN A 217 1.85 -13.13 10.21
N ILE A 218 2.18 -12.28 9.23
CA ILE A 218 1.60 -12.37 7.87
C ILE A 218 1.98 -13.71 7.23
N ILE A 219 3.24 -14.13 7.31
CA ILE A 219 3.71 -15.43 6.79
C ILE A 219 2.96 -16.59 7.45
N ASP A 220 2.85 -16.58 8.78
CA ASP A 220 2.20 -17.65 9.54
C ASP A 220 0.72 -17.76 9.22
N HIS A 221 0.01 -16.63 9.16
CA HIS A 221 -1.41 -16.59 8.81
C HIS A 221 -1.65 -17.03 7.37
N ALA A 222 -0.82 -16.57 6.42
CA ALA A 222 -0.90 -16.98 5.02
C ALA A 222 -0.58 -18.47 4.84
N ASN A 223 0.38 -19.03 5.59
CA ASN A 223 0.66 -20.46 5.59
C ASN A 223 -0.51 -21.27 6.16
N GLN A 224 -1.06 -20.86 7.30
CA GLN A 224 -2.26 -21.49 7.87
C GLN A 224 -3.43 -21.45 6.87
N HIS A 225 -3.60 -20.32 6.18
CA HIS A 225 -4.59 -20.16 5.12
C HIS A 225 -4.36 -21.14 3.96
N TYR A 226 -3.12 -21.25 3.49
CA TYR A 226 -2.71 -22.15 2.42
C TYR A 226 -2.94 -23.62 2.79
N PHE A 227 -2.55 -24.07 3.99
CA PHE A 227 -2.78 -25.46 4.39
C PHE A 227 -4.26 -25.81 4.53
N THR A 228 -5.10 -24.82 4.84
CA THR A 228 -6.55 -25.01 4.98
C THR A 228 -7.28 -24.97 3.64
N THR A 229 -6.87 -24.09 2.72
CA THR A 229 -7.66 -23.74 1.52
C THR A 229 -6.92 -23.91 0.19
N ARG A 230 -5.61 -24.15 0.24
CA ARG A 230 -4.69 -24.12 -0.91
C ARG A 230 -4.60 -22.77 -1.62
N GLN A 231 -4.98 -21.70 -0.93
CA GLN A 231 -4.79 -20.32 -1.38
C GLN A 231 -3.75 -19.64 -0.47
N GLY A 232 -2.77 -18.97 -1.08
CA GLY A 232 -1.80 -18.15 -0.38
C GLY A 232 -2.20 -16.68 -0.39
N LEU A 233 -1.26 -15.81 -0.02
CA LEU A 233 -1.30 -14.38 -0.27
C LEU A 233 -0.81 -14.12 -1.70
N ASP A 234 -1.61 -13.42 -2.51
CA ASP A 234 -1.26 -13.11 -3.91
C ASP A 234 -0.58 -11.74 -4.03
N ALA A 235 -1.00 -10.76 -3.22
CA ALA A 235 -0.39 -9.43 -3.23
C ALA A 235 -0.30 -8.78 -1.84
N LEU A 236 0.82 -8.12 -1.57
CA LEU A 236 1.04 -7.29 -0.39
C LEU A 236 1.40 -5.86 -0.82
N PHE A 237 0.55 -4.90 -0.49
CA PHE A 237 0.76 -3.48 -0.78
C PHE A 237 1.32 -2.78 0.46
N VAL A 238 2.42 -2.04 0.29
CA VAL A 238 3.10 -1.30 1.37
C VAL A 238 3.09 0.19 1.03
N LEU A 239 2.19 0.96 1.63
CA LEU A 239 2.05 2.40 1.41
C LEU A 239 3.13 3.12 2.21
N GLN A 240 3.95 3.97 1.58
CA GLN A 240 5.12 4.53 2.25
C GLN A 240 5.27 6.03 2.05
N CYS A 241 5.77 6.71 3.07
CA CYS A 241 6.42 8.00 2.99
C CYS A 241 7.84 7.83 3.57
N ASN A 242 8.59 6.87 3.01
CA ASN A 242 9.87 6.41 3.52
C ASN A 242 11.04 7.19 2.92
N PRO A 243 11.86 7.89 3.74
CA PRO A 243 13.03 8.62 3.28
C PRO A 243 14.23 7.73 2.90
N LYS A 244 14.16 6.42 3.18
CA LYS A 244 15.22 5.42 2.95
C LYS A 244 14.65 4.14 2.31
N PRO A 245 14.04 4.21 1.11
CA PRO A 245 13.41 3.07 0.44
C PRO A 245 14.40 1.94 0.11
N GLU A 246 15.67 2.29 -0.10
CA GLU A 246 16.75 1.36 -0.44
C GLU A 246 17.55 0.86 0.79
N HIS A 247 17.07 1.09 2.02
CA HIS A 247 17.79 0.68 3.22
C HIS A 247 17.93 -0.85 3.31
N HIS A 248 19.10 -1.35 3.72
CA HIS A 248 19.40 -2.79 3.81
C HIS A 248 18.41 -3.59 4.67
N SER A 249 17.76 -2.96 5.66
CA SER A 249 16.73 -3.65 6.47
C SER A 249 15.54 -4.12 5.62
N TYR A 250 15.16 -3.40 4.56
CA TYR A 250 14.15 -3.88 3.61
C TYR A 250 14.61 -5.14 2.90
N ARG A 251 15.85 -5.15 2.41
CA ARG A 251 16.45 -6.32 1.77
C ARG A 251 16.43 -7.54 2.70
N ASP A 252 16.76 -7.37 3.98
CA ASP A 252 16.79 -8.47 4.95
C ASP A 252 15.40 -9.06 5.18
N VAL A 253 14.38 -8.20 5.37
CA VAL A 253 13.00 -8.64 5.58
C VAL A 253 12.41 -9.27 4.32
N ILE A 254 12.67 -8.70 3.14
CA ILE A 254 12.28 -9.27 1.84
C ILE A 254 12.89 -10.66 1.67
N SER A 255 14.17 -10.83 2.01
CA SER A 255 14.84 -12.12 1.91
C SER A 255 14.20 -13.17 2.83
N GLY A 256 13.78 -12.77 4.04
CA GLY A 256 13.04 -13.64 4.95
C GLY A 256 11.62 -13.95 4.47
N PHE A 257 10.91 -12.95 3.91
CA PHE A 257 9.54 -13.10 3.42
C PHE A 257 9.45 -14.04 2.21
N TYR A 258 10.33 -13.87 1.23
CA TYR A 258 10.37 -14.73 0.04
C TYR A 258 11.08 -16.05 0.26
N GLY A 259 11.82 -16.17 1.38
CA GLY A 259 12.46 -17.38 1.86
C GLY A 259 13.48 -17.95 0.88
N GLU A 260 14.72 -18.04 1.32
CA GLU A 260 15.50 -19.25 1.06
C GLU A 260 16.39 -19.51 2.27
N TYR A 261 16.83 -20.76 2.41
CA TYR A 261 17.88 -21.28 3.31
C TYR A 261 17.45 -22.35 4.34
N LEU A 262 16.28 -22.31 5.02
CA LEU A 262 15.94 -23.35 6.03
C LEU A 262 14.45 -23.79 6.15
N GLU A 263 13.46 -22.96 5.80
CA GLU A 263 12.03 -23.29 5.87
C GLU A 263 11.31 -22.85 4.59
N ASP A 264 10.31 -23.62 4.13
CA ASP A 264 9.46 -23.26 2.97
C ASP A 264 8.17 -22.59 3.47
N PHE A 265 7.80 -21.47 2.86
CA PHE A 265 6.62 -20.67 3.21
C PHE A 265 5.61 -20.63 2.04
N PRO A 266 4.90 -21.74 1.78
CA PRO A 266 4.04 -21.86 0.60
C PRO A 266 2.90 -20.82 0.56
N GLY A 267 2.49 -20.29 1.71
CA GLY A 267 1.46 -19.25 1.81
C GLY A 267 1.87 -17.89 1.25
N VAL A 268 3.16 -17.59 1.11
CA VAL A 268 3.64 -16.29 0.58
C VAL A 268 4.61 -16.42 -0.60
N ARG A 269 5.02 -17.63 -0.94
CA ARG A 269 6.06 -17.91 -1.95
C ARG A 269 5.82 -17.22 -3.28
N GLU A 270 4.57 -17.17 -3.72
CA GLU A 270 4.16 -16.59 -5.00
C GLU A 270 3.60 -15.17 -4.90
N ALA A 271 3.63 -14.57 -3.70
CA ALA A 271 3.09 -13.23 -3.47
C ALA A 271 3.86 -12.17 -4.27
N VAL A 272 3.17 -11.17 -4.79
CA VAL A 272 3.78 -9.95 -5.33
C VAL A 272 3.76 -8.89 -4.23
N THR A 273 4.92 -8.33 -3.87
CA THR A 273 4.97 -7.22 -2.91
C THR A 273 5.16 -5.90 -3.66
N ILE A 274 4.27 -4.94 -3.44
CA ILE A 274 4.26 -3.63 -4.10
C ILE A 274 4.53 -2.55 -3.05
N PHE A 275 5.63 -1.84 -3.20
CA PHE A 275 6.01 -0.70 -2.37
C PHE A 275 5.69 0.59 -3.13
N GLY A 276 4.68 1.31 -2.65
CA GLY A 276 4.28 2.61 -3.20
C GLY A 276 4.74 3.72 -2.28
N ASN A 277 5.86 4.36 -2.63
CA ASN A 277 6.47 5.43 -1.85
C ASN A 277 6.06 6.81 -2.36
N SER A 278 6.21 7.83 -1.52
CA SER A 278 6.14 9.23 -1.94
C SER A 278 7.34 9.58 -2.84
N SER A 279 7.25 10.62 -3.69
CA SER A 279 8.34 11.01 -4.62
C SER A 279 9.47 11.78 -3.93
N ASP A 280 10.60 11.97 -4.62
CA ASP A 280 11.77 12.73 -4.15
C ASP A 280 11.52 14.21 -3.86
N GLU A 281 10.47 14.79 -4.43
CA GLU A 281 9.94 16.13 -4.10
C GLU A 281 9.26 16.18 -2.71
N THR A 282 9.18 15.06 -2.00
CA THR A 282 8.64 15.01 -0.64
C THR A 282 9.51 15.80 0.34
N PHE A 283 8.83 16.61 1.15
CA PHE A 283 9.41 17.36 2.25
C PHE A 283 8.67 17.04 3.55
N VAL A 284 9.41 16.72 4.61
CA VAL A 284 8.86 16.51 5.95
C VAL A 284 9.63 17.38 6.94
N GLU A 285 8.93 18.31 7.59
CA GLU A 285 9.53 19.21 8.57
C GLU A 285 10.19 18.44 9.72
N GLY A 286 11.41 18.83 10.09
CA GLY A 286 12.21 18.17 11.12
C GLY A 286 13.06 17.00 10.61
N PHE A 287 12.91 16.59 9.35
CA PHE A 287 13.75 15.58 8.71
C PHE A 287 14.69 16.20 7.68
N SER A 288 15.78 16.78 8.15
CA SER A 288 16.77 17.42 7.27
C SER A 288 18.20 17.27 7.80
N ASP A 289 18.71 16.03 7.80
CA ASP A 289 20.11 15.72 8.07
C ASP A 289 20.66 14.71 7.03
N GLY A 290 21.40 15.17 6.02
CA GLY A 290 22.01 14.32 4.97
C GLY A 290 21.10 14.08 3.77
N LYS A 291 21.41 13.16 2.83
CA LYS A 291 20.56 12.85 1.66
C LYS A 291 19.64 11.63 1.92
N PRO A 292 18.54 11.73 2.69
CA PRO A 292 17.41 10.85 2.46
C PRO A 292 16.80 11.19 1.11
N ALA A 293 16.48 10.17 0.32
CA ALA A 293 15.83 10.32 -0.98
C ALA A 293 14.55 9.50 -0.92
N HIS A 294 13.42 10.20 -0.89
CA HIS A 294 12.13 9.60 -1.21
C HIS A 294 12.12 9.14 -2.68
N GLY A 295 11.01 8.57 -3.13
CA GLY A 295 10.83 7.97 -4.44
C GLY A 295 11.16 6.48 -4.43
N TYR A 296 11.60 5.97 -5.58
CA TYR A 296 11.97 4.57 -5.76
C TYR A 296 10.89 3.61 -5.30
N SER A 297 9.62 3.85 -5.65
CA SER A 297 8.61 2.78 -5.55
C SER A 297 9.12 1.53 -6.26
N TYR A 298 8.73 0.34 -5.81
CA TYR A 298 9.20 -0.90 -6.44
C TYR A 298 8.24 -2.07 -6.26
N VAL A 299 8.38 -3.06 -7.13
CA VAL A 299 7.64 -4.32 -7.10
C VAL A 299 8.63 -5.46 -6.94
N VAL A 300 8.38 -6.35 -5.99
CA VAL A 300 9.20 -7.53 -5.71
C VAL A 300 8.39 -8.79 -5.99
N ILE A 301 9.04 -9.76 -6.62
CA ILE A 301 8.54 -11.11 -6.84
C ILE A 301 9.65 -12.12 -6.53
N ASN A 302 9.27 -13.35 -6.21
CA ASN A 302 10.24 -14.41 -5.98
C ASN A 302 11.16 -14.61 -7.20
N ARG A 303 12.46 -14.88 -6.98
CA ARG A 303 13.48 -15.07 -8.03
C ARG A 303 13.16 -16.17 -9.06
N HIS A 304 12.27 -17.11 -8.74
CA HIS A 304 11.84 -18.14 -9.67
C HIS A 304 10.97 -17.58 -10.80
N HIS A 305 10.43 -16.37 -10.64
CA HIS A 305 9.77 -15.64 -11.70
C HIS A 305 10.78 -15.05 -12.67
N LYS A 306 10.50 -15.16 -13.98
CA LYS A 306 11.32 -14.54 -15.01
C LYS A 306 10.95 -13.08 -15.17
N LEU A 307 11.78 -12.19 -14.63
CA LEU A 307 11.73 -10.76 -14.95
C LEU A 307 12.76 -10.45 -16.06
N GLY A 308 12.33 -9.74 -17.10
CA GLY A 308 13.24 -9.30 -18.16
C GLY A 308 14.25 -8.31 -17.59
N LYS A 309 15.53 -8.40 -17.99
CA LYS A 309 16.55 -7.42 -17.60
C LYS A 309 16.31 -6.11 -18.34
N VAL A 310 15.77 -5.11 -17.66
CA VAL A 310 15.50 -3.78 -18.20
C VAL A 310 16.33 -2.74 -17.46
N GLN A 311 16.91 -1.81 -18.23
CA GLN A 311 17.62 -0.64 -17.75
C GLN A 311 17.10 0.56 -18.53
N GLN A 312 16.04 1.18 -18.01
CA GLN A 312 15.45 2.41 -18.57
C GLN A 312 15.61 3.54 -17.56
N ARG A 313 15.38 4.77 -18.01
CA ARG A 313 15.45 5.95 -17.14
C ARG A 313 14.41 5.89 -16.02
N GLU A 314 13.17 5.56 -16.38
CA GLU A 314 12.03 5.61 -15.46
C GLU A 314 11.91 4.35 -14.58
N PHE A 315 12.53 3.24 -14.99
CA PHE A 315 12.57 2.01 -14.20
C PHE A 315 13.69 1.06 -14.61
N VAL A 316 14.12 0.24 -13.67
CA VAL A 316 15.12 -0.80 -13.87
C VAL A 316 14.68 -2.09 -13.19
N THR A 317 15.27 -3.20 -13.63
CA THR A 317 15.11 -4.48 -12.95
C THR A 317 16.44 -4.90 -12.32
N ASP A 318 16.42 -5.24 -11.04
CA ASP A 318 17.57 -5.71 -10.27
C ASP A 318 17.18 -6.84 -9.30
N ASP A 319 18.13 -7.33 -8.50
CA ASP A 319 17.95 -8.38 -7.49
C ASP A 319 18.03 -7.84 -6.05
N PHE A 320 17.81 -6.53 -5.88
CA PHE A 320 17.95 -5.81 -4.61
C PHE A 320 19.26 -6.13 -3.85
N GLY A 321 20.39 -6.21 -4.57
CA GLY A 321 21.69 -6.51 -3.96
C GLY A 321 21.84 -7.99 -3.61
N GLY A 322 21.49 -8.87 -4.55
CA GLY A 322 21.61 -10.32 -4.43
C GLY A 322 20.63 -10.99 -3.48
N ALA A 323 19.49 -10.35 -3.19
CA ALA A 323 18.39 -10.99 -2.46
C ALA A 323 17.73 -12.09 -3.32
N PRO A 324 16.99 -13.06 -2.75
CA PRO A 324 16.37 -14.16 -3.48
C PRO A 324 15.09 -13.73 -4.24
N VAL A 325 15.13 -12.56 -4.88
CA VAL A 325 13.99 -11.92 -5.53
C VAL A 325 14.38 -11.30 -6.87
N CYS A 326 13.38 -10.98 -7.67
CA CYS A 326 13.49 -10.03 -8.76
C CYS A 326 12.72 -8.77 -8.39
N ARG A 327 13.32 -7.61 -8.60
CA ARG A 327 12.73 -6.31 -8.28
C ARG A 327 12.61 -5.45 -9.53
N LEU A 328 11.43 -4.90 -9.78
CA LEU A 328 11.20 -3.77 -10.69
C LEU A 328 11.21 -2.50 -9.85
N ARG A 329 12.26 -1.69 -10.00
CA ARG A 329 12.44 -0.43 -9.25
C ARG A 329 12.18 0.76 -10.15
N PHE A 330 11.35 1.68 -9.69
CA PHE A 330 11.01 2.91 -10.39
C PHE A 330 11.99 4.05 -10.06
N GLY A 331 11.95 5.12 -10.87
CA GLY A 331 12.70 6.36 -10.63
C GLY A 331 12.26 7.11 -9.37
N PRO A 332 13.03 8.12 -8.94
CA PRO A 332 12.69 8.94 -7.77
C PRO A 332 11.58 9.96 -8.00
N GLU A 333 11.35 10.39 -9.25
CA GLU A 333 10.54 11.56 -9.57
C GLU A 333 9.04 11.38 -9.30
N THR A 334 8.29 12.47 -9.23
CA THR A 334 6.82 12.44 -9.20
C THR A 334 6.25 11.84 -10.48
N ARG A 335 5.64 10.65 -10.35
CA ARG A 335 5.17 9.84 -11.48
C ARG A 335 3.97 8.98 -11.12
N LEU A 336 3.20 8.61 -12.14
CA LEU A 336 2.27 7.48 -12.08
C LEU A 336 2.85 6.30 -12.86
N TYR A 337 2.94 5.14 -12.22
CA TYR A 337 3.46 3.91 -12.82
C TYR A 337 2.32 2.91 -13.00
N TYR A 338 1.89 2.69 -14.24
CA TYR A 338 0.84 1.72 -14.58
C TYR A 338 1.45 0.46 -15.20
N PHE A 339 1.21 -0.68 -14.58
CA PHE A 339 1.80 -1.98 -14.94
C PHE A 339 0.83 -3.13 -14.68
N ASN A 340 1.13 -4.32 -15.21
CA ASN A 340 0.36 -5.52 -14.90
C ASN A 340 0.93 -6.26 -13.68
N LEU A 341 0.08 -6.88 -12.88
CA LEU A 341 0.48 -7.81 -11.83
C LEU A 341 0.47 -9.24 -12.41
N PRO A 342 1.58 -9.99 -12.32
CA PRO A 342 1.57 -11.39 -12.70
C PRO A 342 0.66 -12.16 -11.74
N LEU A 343 -0.20 -13.00 -12.28
CA LEU A 343 -0.85 -14.06 -11.51
C LEU A 343 0.04 -15.28 -11.66
N HIS A 344 0.53 -15.84 -10.57
CA HIS A 344 1.22 -17.13 -10.57
C HIS A 344 0.34 -18.18 -9.92
N HIS A 345 0.15 -19.31 -10.60
CA HIS A 345 -0.54 -20.46 -10.08
C HIS A 345 0.36 -21.68 -10.23
N GLU A 346 0.77 -22.28 -9.11
CA GLU A 346 1.71 -23.41 -9.07
C GLU A 346 1.28 -24.59 -9.97
N LEU A 347 -0.03 -24.81 -10.12
CA LEU A 347 -0.59 -25.88 -10.95
C LEU A 347 -0.69 -25.53 -12.45
N ASP A 348 -0.49 -24.27 -12.84
CA ASP A 348 -0.49 -23.87 -14.25
C ASP A 348 0.90 -23.33 -14.66
N PRO A 349 1.76 -24.16 -15.31
CA PRO A 349 3.08 -23.71 -15.75
C PRO A 349 3.05 -22.63 -16.84
N ARG A 350 1.86 -22.20 -17.31
CA ARG A 350 1.72 -21.06 -18.23
C ARG A 350 1.65 -19.72 -17.49
N THR A 351 1.27 -19.70 -16.22
CA THR A 351 1.17 -18.46 -15.43
C THR A 351 2.54 -17.86 -15.13
N SER A 352 3.56 -18.70 -14.97
CA SER A 352 4.97 -18.29 -14.83
C SER A 352 5.57 -17.63 -16.09
N ARG A 353 4.81 -17.58 -17.19
CA ARG A 353 5.22 -16.98 -18.47
C ARG A 353 4.74 -15.55 -18.67
N VAL A 354 3.91 -15.00 -17.78
CA VAL A 354 3.40 -13.63 -17.91
C VAL A 354 4.37 -12.68 -17.22
N PRO A 355 5.18 -11.90 -17.96
CA PRO A 355 6.15 -11.00 -17.35
C PRO A 355 5.43 -9.81 -16.69
N LEU A 356 6.00 -9.34 -15.59
CA LEU A 356 5.74 -8.00 -15.07
C LEU A 356 6.19 -6.98 -16.13
N LYS A 357 5.27 -6.12 -16.57
CA LYS A 357 5.43 -5.18 -17.67
C LYS A 357 4.84 -3.83 -17.29
N VAL A 358 5.65 -2.80 -17.43
CA VAL A 358 5.21 -1.40 -17.36
C VAL A 358 4.48 -1.06 -18.67
N HIS A 359 3.25 -0.57 -18.54
CA HIS A 359 2.39 -0.20 -19.67
C HIS A 359 2.45 1.30 -19.97
N SER A 360 2.54 2.13 -18.94
CA SER A 360 2.71 3.57 -19.08
C SER A 360 3.33 4.17 -17.83
N VAL A 361 4.18 5.18 -18.05
CA VAL A 361 4.65 6.10 -17.02
C VAL A 361 4.09 7.47 -17.36
N MET A 362 3.54 8.17 -16.37
CA MET A 362 2.97 9.50 -16.55
C MET A 362 3.67 10.49 -15.62
N HIS A 363 3.82 11.73 -16.10
CA HIS A 363 4.38 12.83 -15.32
C HIS A 363 3.32 13.91 -15.08
N TRP A 364 3.53 14.68 -14.01
CA TRP A 364 2.75 15.87 -13.72
C TRP A 364 3.23 17.03 -14.60
N THR A 365 2.30 17.80 -15.16
CA THR A 365 2.60 18.97 -16.00
C THR A 365 2.35 20.28 -15.26
N GLU A 366 2.97 21.37 -15.74
CA GLU A 366 2.74 22.72 -15.22
C GLU A 366 1.28 23.17 -15.36
N ASP A 367 0.55 22.63 -16.35
CA ASP A 367 -0.88 22.85 -16.56
C ASP A 367 -1.78 22.11 -15.54
N GLY A 368 -1.20 21.38 -14.59
CA GLY A 368 -1.95 20.63 -13.58
C GLY A 368 -2.62 19.36 -14.13
N ARG A 369 -1.94 18.64 -15.04
CA ARG A 369 -2.46 17.42 -15.67
C ARG A 369 -1.45 16.28 -15.62
N TRP A 370 -1.97 15.05 -15.72
CA TRP A 370 -1.15 13.85 -15.86
C TRP A 370 -1.02 13.46 -17.33
N GLU A 371 0.20 13.45 -17.85
CA GLU A 371 0.48 13.11 -19.25
C GLU A 371 1.40 11.91 -19.37
N LYS A 372 1.13 11.03 -20.34
CA LYS A 372 1.97 9.86 -20.62
C LYS A 372 3.29 10.31 -21.23
N LEU A 373 4.39 9.74 -20.75
CA LEU A 373 5.67 9.87 -21.42
C LEU A 373 5.61 9.20 -22.80
N ALA A 374 6.13 9.89 -23.81
CA ALA A 374 6.06 9.45 -25.21
C ALA A 374 6.92 8.20 -25.49
N GLU A 375 7.98 7.97 -24.71
CA GLU A 375 8.88 6.82 -24.82
C GLU A 375 9.17 6.24 -23.42
N LEU A 376 9.15 4.91 -23.31
CA LEU A 376 9.52 4.14 -22.12
C LEU A 376 10.85 3.42 -22.32
#